data_AF-A0A385IUX7-F1
#
_entry.id   AF-A0A385IUX7-F1
#
_cell.length_a   1.000
_cell.length_b   1.000
_cell.length_c   1.000
_cell.angle_alpha   90.00
_cell.angle_beta   90.00
_cell.angle_gamma   90.00
#
_symmetry.space_group_name_H-M   'P 1'
#
loop_
_entity.id
_entity.type
_entity.pdbx_description
1 polymer ?
#
loop_
_entity_poly.entity_id
_entity_poly.type
_entity_poly.pdbx_seq_one_letter_code
_entity_poly.pdbx_strand_id
1 'polypeptide(L)' 'IGDAAKNQVAMNPTNTIFDAKRLIGRKFEDATVQSDMKHWPFRVVSEGGKPKVQVEYKGEIKTFFPEEI' A
#
# COMPACT_ATOMS: atom_id res chain seq x y z
N ILE A 1 -8.65 10.90 0.92
CA ILE A 1 -9.22 10.01 -0.12
C ILE A 1 -9.56 10.88 -1.33
N GLY A 2 -9.33 10.40 -2.56
CA GLY A 2 -9.64 11.15 -3.78
C GLY A 2 -8.55 12.14 -4.22
N ASP A 3 -8.93 13.20 -4.95
CA ASP A 3 -7.99 14.14 -5.60
C ASP A 3 -7.01 14.80 -4.62
N ALA A 4 -7.44 15.05 -3.38
CA ALA A 4 -6.57 15.59 -2.33
C ALA A 4 -5.38 14.65 -2.04
N ALA A 5 -5.60 13.32 -2.02
CA ALA A 5 -4.52 12.36 -1.84
C ALA A 5 -3.62 12.31 -3.09
N LYS A 6 -4.22 12.36 -4.29
CA LYS A 6 -3.48 12.38 -5.56
C LYS A 6 -2.54 13.59 -5.67
N ASN A 7 -2.99 14.77 -5.22
CA ASN A 7 -2.17 15.99 -5.22
C ASN A 7 -1.02 15.91 -4.22
N GLN A 8 -1.15 15.12 -3.16
CA GLN A 8 -0.10 14.94 -2.16
C GLN A 8 0.91 13.84 -2.53
N VAL A 9 0.67 13.04 -3.58
CA VAL A 9 1.57 11.93 -3.95
C VAL A 9 3.00 12.40 -4.21
N ALA A 10 3.18 13.61 -4.74
CA ALA A 10 4.50 14.19 -5.00
C ALA A 10 5.22 14.65 -3.71
N MET A 11 4.47 15.03 -2.67
CA MET A 11 5.00 15.53 -1.40
C MET A 11 5.13 14.45 -0.33
N ASN A 12 4.25 13.44 -0.36
CA ASN A 12 4.20 12.36 0.62
C ASN A 12 3.96 11.00 -0.07
N PRO A 13 4.87 10.57 -0.96
CA PRO A 13 4.68 9.38 -1.79
C PRO A 13 4.60 8.08 -0.97
N THR A 14 5.33 7.98 0.13
CA THR A 14 5.39 6.77 0.98
C THR A 14 4.10 6.51 1.75
N ASN A 15 3.29 7.54 2.01
CA ASN A 15 2.02 7.44 2.75
C ASN A 15 0.78 7.67 1.86
N THR A 16 0.98 7.92 0.56
CA THR A 16 -0.12 8.07 -0.39
C THR A 16 -0.35 6.74 -1.10
N ILE A 17 -1.40 6.03 -0.70
CA ILE A 17 -1.70 4.70 -1.25
C ILE A 17 -2.59 4.83 -2.49
N PHE A 18 -2.24 4.08 -3.52
CA PHE A 18 -2.98 3.92 -4.76
C PHE A 18 -2.86 2.48 -5.24
N ASP A 19 -3.66 2.09 -6.24
CA ASP A 19 -3.66 0.73 -6.81
C ASP A 19 -3.87 -0.41 -5.81
N ALA A 20 -4.49 -0.15 -4.65
CA ALA A 20 -4.81 -1.18 -3.65
C ALA A 20 -5.61 -2.36 -4.25
N LYS A 21 -6.43 -2.10 -5.28
CA LYS A 21 -7.15 -3.13 -6.05
C LYS A 21 -6.26 -4.23 -6.64
N ARG A 22 -4.98 -3.94 -6.93
CA ARG A 22 -4.01 -4.93 -7.45
C ARG A 22 -3.57 -5.93 -6.38
N LEU A 23 -3.76 -5.60 -5.09
CA LEU A 23 -3.43 -6.43 -3.93
C LEU A 23 -4.63 -7.23 -3.39
N ILE A 24 -5.87 -6.81 -3.69
CA ILE A 24 -7.09 -7.46 -3.17
C ILE A 24 -7.18 -8.91 -3.67
N GLY A 25 -7.38 -9.86 -2.74
CA GLY A 25 -7.51 -11.28 -3.04
C GLY A 25 -6.22 -11.99 -3.46
N ARG A 26 -5.06 -11.30 -3.39
CA ARG A 26 -3.74 -11.86 -3.72
C ARG A 26 -2.99 -12.26 -2.46
N LYS A 27 -2.02 -13.17 -2.63
CA LYS A 27 -1.03 -13.50 -1.60
C LYS A 27 0.17 -12.59 -1.73
N PHE A 28 0.84 -12.31 -0.61
CA PHE A 28 2.04 -11.47 -0.62
C PHE A 28 3.14 -12.04 -1.53
N GLU A 29 3.27 -13.36 -1.57
CA GLU A 29 4.29 -14.08 -2.35
C GLU A 29 3.94 -14.23 -3.85
N ASP A 30 2.78 -13.73 -4.30
CA ASP A 30 2.42 -13.75 -5.72
C ASP A 30 3.45 -12.94 -6.52
N ALA A 31 3.98 -13.51 -7.60
CA ALA A 31 4.98 -12.87 -8.44
C ALA A 31 4.51 -11.50 -8.99
N THR A 32 3.20 -11.36 -9.24
CA THR A 32 2.61 -10.09 -9.67
C THR A 32 2.70 -9.03 -8.57
N VAL A 33 2.38 -9.41 -7.32
CA VAL A 33 2.50 -8.53 -6.15
C VAL A 33 3.96 -8.13 -5.92
N GLN A 34 4.88 -9.09 -5.97
CA GLN A 34 6.32 -8.83 -5.81
C GLN A 34 6.90 -7.93 -6.91
N SER A 35 6.39 -8.03 -8.13
CA SER A 35 6.77 -7.14 -9.22
C SER A 35 6.19 -5.74 -9.03
N ASP A 36 4.89 -5.64 -8.71
CA ASP A 36 4.21 -4.36 -8.52
C ASP A 36 4.79 -3.56 -7.35
N MET A 37 5.18 -4.25 -6.27
CA MET A 37 5.86 -3.65 -5.11
C MET A 37 7.14 -2.88 -5.46
N LYS A 38 7.82 -3.23 -6.55
CA LYS A 38 9.04 -2.51 -7.00
C LYS A 38 8.73 -1.15 -7.62
N HIS A 39 7.48 -0.94 -8.05
CA HIS A 39 7.04 0.28 -8.70
C HIS A 39 6.30 1.22 -7.76
N TRP A 40 5.89 0.74 -6.59
CA TRP A 40 5.19 1.57 -5.61
C TRP A 40 6.16 2.27 -4.66
N PRO A 41 5.86 3.54 -4.29
CA PRO A 41 6.65 4.27 -3.31
C PRO A 41 6.33 3.89 -1.85
N PHE A 42 5.21 3.20 -1.62
CA PHE A 42 4.77 2.77 -0.29
C PHE A 42 5.17 1.33 0.01
N ARG A 43 5.25 1.00 1.29
CA ARG A 43 5.70 -0.33 1.73
C ARG A 43 4.52 -1.29 1.82
N VAL A 44 4.69 -2.49 1.29
CA VAL A 44 3.79 -3.61 1.50
C VAL A 44 4.50 -4.65 2.36
N VAL A 45 3.82 -5.15 3.39
CA VAL A 45 4.31 -6.18 4.33
C VAL A 45 3.40 -7.40 4.27
N SER A 46 3.92 -8.55 4.71
CA SER A 46 3.16 -9.79 4.80
C SER A 46 2.65 -9.99 6.22
N GLU A 47 1.35 -10.23 6.39
CA GLU A 47 0.77 -10.70 7.65
C GLU A 47 -0.01 -11.99 7.37
N GLY A 48 0.49 -13.12 7.88
CA GLY A 48 -0.13 -14.43 7.62
C GLY A 48 -0.23 -14.79 6.13
N GLY A 49 0.71 -14.31 5.30
CA GLY A 49 0.73 -14.53 3.85
C GLY A 49 -0.19 -13.59 3.04
N LYS A 50 -0.95 -12.72 3.71
CA LYS A 50 -1.76 -11.67 3.07
C LYS A 50 -0.95 -10.37 2.97
N PRO A 51 -0.99 -9.66 1.84
CA PRO A 51 -0.35 -8.37 1.72
C PRO A 51 -1.10 -7.32 2.54
N LYS A 52 -0.36 -6.52 3.30
CA LYS A 52 -0.83 -5.32 4.00
C LYS A 52 0.01 -4.12 3.59
N VAL A 53 -0.60 -2.95 3.50
CA VAL A 53 0.11 -1.70 3.23
C VAL A 53 0.51 -1.06 4.55
N GLN A 54 1.78 -0.70 4.68
CA GLN A 54 2.33 -0.04 5.86
C GLN A 54 2.51 1.46 5.57
N VAL A 55 1.92 2.30 6.42
CA VAL A 55 2.03 3.77 6.35
C VAL A 55 2.33 4.34 7.72
N GLU A 56 2.97 5.49 7.75
CA GLU A 56 3.10 6.30 8.95
C GLU A 56 1.94 7.29 9.01
N TYR A 57 1.14 7.21 10.06
CA TYR A 57 0.02 8.11 10.30
C TYR A 57 0.10 8.69 11.70
N LYS A 58 0.23 10.02 11.79
CA LYS A 58 0.39 10.77 13.05
C LYS A 58 1.58 10.30 13.91
N GLY A 59 2.68 9.90 13.28
CA GLY A 59 3.89 9.42 13.97
C GLY A 59 3.80 7.96 14.43
N GLU A 60 2.71 7.25 14.11
CA GLU A 60 2.56 5.83 14.38
C GLU A 60 2.59 5.04 13.08
N ILE A 61 3.28 3.90 13.09
CA ILE A 61 3.24 2.95 11.98
C ILE A 61 1.91 2.19 12.05
N LYS A 62 1.13 2.26 10.99
CA LYS A 62 -0.12 1.52 10.83
C LYS A 62 -0.06 0.63 9.60
N THR A 63 -0.72 -0.51 9.70
CA THR A 63 -0.85 -1.47 8.60
C THR A 63 -2.31 -1.69 8.29
N PHE A 64 -2.67 -1.61 7.01
CA PHE A 64 -4.04 -1.78 6.53
C PHE A 64 -4.09 -2.91 5.51
N PHE A 65 -5.16 -3.71 5.53
CA PHE A 65 -5.45 -4.61 4.43
C PHE A 65 -5.86 -3.80 3.19
N PRO A 66 -5.59 -4.30 1.98
CA PRO A 66 -6.00 -3.65 0.74
C PRO A 66 -7.51 -3.40 0.63
N GLU A 67 -8.34 -4.17 1.36
CA GLU A 67 -9.80 -4.02 1.42
C GLU A 67 -10.28 -2.90 2.36
N GLU A 68 -9.41 -2.37 3.23
CA GLU A 68 -9.71 -1.27 4.16
C GLU A 68 -9.36 0.12 3.57
N ILE A 69 -8.74 0.16 2.39
CA ILE A 69 -8.22 1.38 1.73
C ILE A 69 -9.23 1.98 0.75
#